data_AF-A0A934NCI6-F1
#
_entry.id   AF-A0A934NCI6-F1
#
_cell.length_a   1.000
_cell.length_b   1.000
_cell.length_c   1.000
_cell.angle_alpha   90.00
_cell.angle_beta   90.00
_cell.angle_gamma   90.00
#
_symmetry.space_group_name_H-M   'P 1'
#
loop_
_entity.id
_entity.type
_entity.pdbx_description
1 polymer ?
#
loop_
_entity_poly.entity_id
_entity_poly.type
_entity_poly.pdbx_seq_one_letter_code
_entity_poly.pdbx_strand_id
1 'polypeptide(L)'
;MVRALGEHGAAIVALPWLAVALFAFLAVLTYGAERGEPLCQRCLAGLQALGLLRKLALLLALTSATIHLALIPAHSGDPSTAILFMLDGLALMAVSAWALLRSGWRPALGLLLFANLAAYAYYLAAGLETADAVGLGTKAIEAAALLGLMIPERWSLVALSGTRREVNS
;
A
#
# COMPACT_ATOMS: atom_id res chain seq x y z
N MET A 1 21.55 10.17 -19.42
CA MET A 1 21.74 9.84 -17.99
C MET A 1 20.99 10.80 -17.04
N VAL A 2 20.93 12.11 -17.30
CA VAL A 2 20.15 13.07 -16.48
C VAL A 2 18.62 12.89 -16.57
N ARG A 3 18.09 12.33 -17.67
CA ARG A 3 16.64 12.09 -17.85
C ARG A 3 16.07 10.95 -16.97
N ALA A 4 16.82 9.87 -16.79
CA ALA A 4 16.37 8.69 -16.04
C ALA A 4 16.19 8.97 -14.52
N LEU A 5 16.96 9.91 -13.97
CA LEU A 5 16.76 10.38 -12.58
C LEU A 5 15.49 11.23 -12.43
N GLY A 6 15.03 11.88 -13.50
CA GLY A 6 13.83 12.73 -13.48
C GLY A 6 12.52 11.93 -13.53
N GLU A 7 12.49 10.82 -14.28
CA GLU A 7 11.28 10.01 -14.48
C GLU A 7 10.93 9.17 -13.23
N HIS A 8 11.95 8.72 -12.49
CA HIS A 8 11.78 7.84 -11.31
C HIS A 8 11.94 8.59 -9.99
N GLY A 9 12.51 9.80 -10.03
CA GLY A 9 12.72 10.64 -8.86
C GLY A 9 11.41 11.04 -8.17
N ALA A 10 10.33 11.25 -8.93
CA ALA A 10 9.03 11.61 -8.37
C ALA A 10 8.49 10.55 -7.40
N ALA A 11 8.58 9.26 -7.78
CA ALA A 11 8.13 8.16 -6.92
C ALA A 11 8.96 8.07 -5.63
N ILE A 12 10.29 8.18 -5.73
CA ILE A 12 11.19 8.13 -4.56
C ILE A 12 10.94 9.32 -3.63
N VAL A 13 10.77 10.52 -4.19
CA VAL A 13 10.50 11.74 -3.42
C VAL A 13 9.10 11.73 -2.78
N ALA A 14 8.13 11.01 -3.35
CA ALA A 14 6.80 10.88 -2.79
C ALA A 14 6.75 10.01 -1.52
N LEU A 15 7.67 9.06 -1.34
CA LEU A 15 7.65 8.14 -0.19
C LEU A 15 7.84 8.84 1.18
N PRO A 16 8.76 9.80 1.35
CA PRO A 16 8.82 10.62 2.56
C PRO A 16 7.50 11.35 2.87
N TRP A 17 6.79 11.81 1.84
CA TRP A 17 5.50 12.48 2.03
C TRP A 17 4.41 11.53 2.52
N LEU A 18 4.46 10.25 2.15
CA LEU A 18 3.58 9.24 2.73
C LEU A 18 3.77 9.13 4.24
N ALA A 19 5.01 9.12 4.74
CA ALA A 19 5.28 9.08 6.18
C ALA A 19 4.71 10.31 6.91
N VAL A 20 4.89 11.50 6.32
CA VAL A 20 4.30 12.75 6.83
C VAL A 20 2.78 12.68 6.83
N ALA A 21 2.17 12.22 5.75
CA ALA A 21 0.72 12.09 5.61
C ALA A 21 0.14 11.08 6.62
N LEU A 22 0.79 9.94 6.82
CA LEU A 22 0.40 8.93 7.81
C LEU A 22 0.51 9.49 9.23
N PHE A 23 1.59 10.19 9.55
CA PHE A 23 1.76 10.82 10.85
C PHE A 23 0.66 11.87 11.10
N ALA A 24 0.42 12.77 10.14
CA ALA A 24 -0.63 13.78 10.23
C ALA A 24 -2.02 13.14 10.36
N PHE A 25 -2.31 12.10 9.57
CA PHE A 25 -3.56 11.34 9.65
C PHE A 25 -3.77 10.73 11.04
N LEU A 26 -2.76 10.06 11.59
CA LEU A 26 -2.81 9.48 12.93
C LEU A 26 -2.95 10.55 14.02
N ALA A 27 -2.29 11.70 13.87
CA ALA A 27 -2.43 12.83 14.77
C ALA A 27 -3.86 13.38 14.77
N VAL A 28 -4.46 13.57 13.58
CA VAL A 28 -5.86 14.01 13.42
C VAL A 28 -6.82 13.00 14.05
N LEU A 29 -6.64 11.70 13.80
CA LEU A 29 -7.49 10.66 14.38
C LEU A 29 -7.38 10.64 15.92
N THR A 30 -6.16 10.70 16.46
CA THR A 30 -5.93 10.72 17.91
C THR A 30 -6.57 11.94 18.55
N TYR A 31 -6.28 13.12 18.02
CA TYR A 31 -6.82 14.38 18.51
C TYR A 31 -8.36 14.42 18.43
N GLY A 32 -8.94 14.02 17.30
CA GLY A 32 -10.39 13.97 17.16
C GLY A 32 -11.04 12.99 18.13
N ALA A 33 -10.43 11.82 18.34
CA ALA A 33 -10.94 10.82 19.27
C ALA A 33 -10.92 11.31 20.74
N GLU A 34 -9.88 12.04 21.14
CA GLU A 34 -9.78 12.69 22.46
C GLU A 34 -10.89 13.74 22.67
N ARG A 35 -11.34 14.40 21.58
CA ARG A 35 -12.47 15.36 21.62
C ARG A 35 -13.84 14.69 21.52
N GLY A 36 -13.90 13.37 21.45
CA GLY A 36 -15.15 12.61 21.39
C GLY A 36 -15.73 12.44 19.98
N GLU A 37 -14.97 12.74 18.91
CA GLU A 37 -15.46 12.60 17.54
C GLU A 37 -15.71 11.13 17.16
N PRO A 38 -16.97 10.72 16.86
CA PRO A 38 -17.32 9.32 16.68
C PRO A 38 -16.58 8.65 15.51
N LEU A 39 -16.34 9.39 14.43
CA LEU A 39 -15.63 8.87 13.26
C LEU A 39 -14.16 8.56 13.59
N CYS A 40 -13.50 9.46 14.31
CA CYS A 40 -12.09 9.28 14.70
C CYS A 40 -11.92 8.08 15.64
N GLN A 41 -12.83 7.94 16.62
CA GLN A 41 -12.86 6.79 17.51
C GLN A 41 -13.06 5.47 16.75
N ARG A 42 -13.98 5.45 15.78
CA ARG A 42 -14.21 4.28 14.93
C ARG A 42 -12.98 3.91 14.10
N CYS A 43 -12.34 4.88 13.46
CA CYS A 43 -11.13 4.65 12.67
C CYS A 43 -9.98 4.11 13.53
N LEU A 44 -9.75 4.67 14.72
CA LEU A 44 -8.72 4.18 15.64
C LEU A 44 -9.03 2.78 16.14
N ALA A 45 -10.28 2.50 16.53
CA ALA A 45 -10.69 1.17 16.96
C ALA A 45 -10.51 0.15 15.82
N GLY A 46 -10.89 0.52 14.59
CA GLY A 46 -10.66 -0.30 13.40
C GLY A 46 -9.17 -0.56 13.16
N LEU A 47 -8.33 0.47 13.22
CA LEU A 47 -6.88 0.32 13.09
C LEU A 47 -6.30 -0.57 14.18
N GLN A 48 -6.73 -0.41 15.43
CA GLN A 48 -6.27 -1.22 16.57
C GLN A 48 -6.67 -2.68 16.43
N ALA A 49 -7.87 -2.96 15.92
CA ALA A 49 -8.39 -4.31 15.70
C ALA A 49 -7.63 -5.09 14.60
N LEU A 50 -6.88 -4.42 13.74
CA LEU A 50 -6.07 -5.08 12.72
C LEU A 50 -4.82 -5.75 13.33
N GLY A 51 -4.60 -7.02 12.98
CA GLY A 51 -3.34 -7.71 13.26
C GLY A 51 -2.15 -7.08 12.54
N LEU A 52 -0.93 -7.37 13.00
CA LEU A 52 0.31 -6.78 12.47
C LEU A 52 0.45 -6.96 10.95
N LEU A 53 0.24 -8.19 10.45
CA LEU A 53 0.34 -8.46 9.01
C LEU A 53 -0.67 -7.64 8.18
N ARG A 54 -1.84 -7.33 8.73
CA ARG A 54 -2.87 -6.53 8.03
C ARG A 54 -2.46 -5.07 8.01
N LYS A 55 -1.93 -4.55 9.12
CA LYS A 55 -1.35 -3.20 9.18
C LYS A 55 -0.20 -3.06 8.17
N LEU A 56 0.69 -4.05 8.10
CA LEU A 56 1.77 -4.07 7.12
C LEU A 56 1.24 -4.14 5.68
N ALA A 57 0.26 -5.00 5.40
CA ALA A 57 -0.34 -5.07 4.07
C ALA A 57 -0.99 -3.76 3.63
N LEU A 58 -1.72 -3.07 4.54
CA LEU A 58 -2.27 -1.75 4.27
C LEU A 58 -1.20 -0.69 4.06
N LEU A 59 -0.12 -0.72 4.85
CA LEU A 59 1.01 0.19 4.65
C LEU A 59 1.65 -0.01 3.28
N LEU A 60 1.91 -1.26 2.88
CA LEU A 60 2.46 -1.58 1.56
C LEU A 60 1.50 -1.20 0.43
N ALA A 61 0.19 -1.37 0.61
CA ALA A 61 -0.81 -0.91 -0.35
C ALA A 61 -0.81 0.61 -0.49
N LEU A 62 -0.69 1.37 0.60
CA LEU A 62 -0.57 2.83 0.57
C LEU A 62 0.76 3.29 -0.05
N THR A 63 1.84 2.53 0.15
CA THR A 63 3.10 2.74 -0.57
C THR A 63 2.92 2.56 -2.07
N SER A 64 2.28 1.46 -2.52
CA SER A 64 1.98 1.27 -3.95
C SER A 64 1.09 2.40 -4.50
N ALA A 65 0.03 2.77 -3.76
CA ALA A 65 -0.85 3.86 -4.14
C ALA A 65 -0.09 5.18 -4.35
N THR A 66 0.84 5.49 -3.45
CA THR A 66 1.69 6.69 -3.53
C THR A 66 2.57 6.65 -4.78
N ILE A 67 3.17 5.50 -5.08
CA ILE A 67 3.99 5.33 -6.28
C ILE A 67 3.14 5.51 -7.54
N HIS A 68 1.98 4.85 -7.64
CA HIS A 68 1.07 4.99 -8.79
C HIS A 68 0.68 6.45 -9.03
N LEU A 69 0.28 7.18 -7.99
CA LEU A 69 -0.05 8.60 -8.13
C LEU A 69 1.15 9.45 -8.54
N ALA A 70 2.35 9.12 -8.04
CA ALA A 70 3.58 9.82 -8.39
C ALA A 70 4.06 9.56 -9.83
N LEU A 71 3.62 8.46 -10.46
CA LEU A 71 3.96 8.11 -11.84
C LEU A 71 3.08 8.81 -12.89
N ILE A 72 1.97 9.47 -12.49
CA ILE A 72 1.07 10.17 -13.41
C ILE A 72 1.81 11.19 -14.30
N PRO A 73 2.68 12.08 -13.78
CA PRO A 73 3.35 13.07 -14.62
C PRO A 73 4.29 12.46 -15.67
N ALA A 74 4.93 11.33 -15.34
CA ALA A 74 5.80 10.60 -16.25
C ALA A 74 5.04 10.01 -17.46
N HIS A 75 3.73 9.80 -17.32
CA HIS A 75 2.85 9.26 -18.35
C HIS A 75 1.99 10.34 -19.02
N SER A 76 2.37 11.61 -18.94
CA SER A 76 1.62 12.72 -19.57
C SER A 76 1.49 12.60 -21.10
N GLY A 77 2.40 11.86 -21.76
CA GLY A 77 2.33 11.52 -23.19
C GLY A 77 1.42 10.33 -23.52
N ASP A 78 0.95 9.57 -22.53
CA ASP A 78 0.02 8.45 -22.66
C ASP A 78 -1.13 8.61 -21.64
N PRO A 79 -2.18 9.37 -22.00
CA PRO A 79 -3.27 9.70 -21.09
C PRO A 79 -4.00 8.46 -20.56
N SER A 80 -4.10 7.38 -21.34
CA SER A 80 -4.73 6.13 -20.91
C SER A 80 -4.00 5.53 -19.71
N THR A 81 -2.69 5.37 -19.81
CA THR A 81 -1.87 4.79 -18.74
C THR A 81 -1.83 5.71 -17.52
N ALA A 82 -1.75 7.04 -17.73
CA ALA A 82 -1.83 8.01 -16.65
C ALA A 82 -3.16 7.92 -15.86
N ILE A 83 -4.29 7.75 -16.55
CA ILE A 83 -5.61 7.57 -15.92
C ILE A 83 -5.65 6.26 -15.14
N LEU A 84 -5.11 5.16 -15.69
CA LEU A 84 -5.05 3.88 -14.97
C LEU A 84 -4.26 4.01 -13.67
N PHE A 85 -3.07 4.62 -13.70
CA PHE A 85 -2.29 4.89 -12.48
C PHE A 85 -3.06 5.74 -11.46
N MET A 86 -3.77 6.77 -11.92
CA MET A 86 -4.61 7.60 -11.05
C MET A 86 -5.72 6.79 -10.39
N LEU A 87 -6.47 6.01 -11.18
CA LEU A 87 -7.57 5.19 -10.68
C LEU A 87 -7.08 4.13 -9.70
N ASP A 88 -5.97 3.45 -10.00
CA ASP A 88 -5.38 2.44 -9.13
C ASP A 88 -4.92 3.04 -7.80
N GLY A 89 -4.20 4.16 -7.86
CA GLY A 89 -3.72 4.85 -6.65
C GLY A 89 -4.88 5.28 -5.75
N LEU A 90 -5.93 5.88 -6.32
CA LEU A 90 -7.12 6.28 -5.58
C LEU A 90 -7.89 5.07 -5.04
N ALA A 91 -8.02 3.98 -5.81
CA ALA A 91 -8.70 2.77 -5.38
C ALA A 91 -7.99 2.10 -4.19
N LEU A 92 -6.66 1.97 -4.26
CA LEU A 92 -5.85 1.42 -3.16
C LEU A 92 -5.95 2.28 -1.89
N MET A 93 -5.93 3.62 -2.02
CA MET A 93 -6.17 4.53 -0.89
C MET A 93 -7.57 4.37 -0.31
N ALA A 94 -8.60 4.33 -1.16
CA ALA A 94 -9.99 4.22 -0.74
C ALA A 94 -10.27 2.90 0.00
N VAL A 95 -9.75 1.77 -0.52
CA VAL A 95 -9.89 0.46 0.15
C VAL A 95 -9.10 0.42 1.45
N SER A 96 -7.94 1.07 1.52
CA SER A 96 -7.16 1.17 2.77
C SER A 96 -7.89 1.98 3.84
N ALA A 97 -8.58 3.06 3.46
CA ALA A 97 -9.44 3.81 4.39
C ALA A 97 -10.68 3.00 4.79
N TRP A 98 -11.30 2.29 3.85
CA TRP A 98 -12.43 1.39 4.14
C TRP A 98 -12.06 0.32 5.17
N ALA A 99 -10.82 -0.19 5.14
CA ALA A 99 -10.33 -1.18 6.10
C ALA A 99 -10.40 -0.73 7.57
N LEU A 100 -10.44 0.57 7.83
CA LEU A 100 -10.55 1.14 9.18
C LEU A 100 -11.99 1.23 9.68
N LEU A 101 -12.99 1.07 8.80
CA LEU A 101 -14.39 1.38 9.10
C LEU A 101 -15.30 0.16 9.11
N ARG A 102 -15.09 -0.79 8.20
CA ARG A 102 -16.00 -1.92 8.00
C ARG A 102 -15.24 -3.17 7.59
N SER A 103 -15.87 -4.34 7.75
CA SER A 103 -15.38 -5.61 7.20
C SER A 103 -15.58 -5.67 5.67
N GLY A 104 -14.98 -6.68 5.02
CA GLY A 104 -15.15 -6.92 3.58
C GLY A 104 -14.12 -6.26 2.65
N TRP A 105 -13.22 -5.41 3.18
CA TRP A 105 -12.16 -4.75 2.41
C TRP A 105 -11.09 -5.71 1.86
N ARG A 106 -10.85 -6.84 2.54
CA ARG A 106 -9.77 -7.80 2.21
C ARG A 106 -9.84 -8.35 0.78
N PRO A 107 -10.97 -8.95 0.31
CA PRO A 107 -11.05 -9.42 -1.05
C PRO A 107 -10.93 -8.30 -2.08
N ALA A 108 -11.47 -7.11 -1.79
CA ALA A 108 -11.34 -5.95 -2.67
C ALA A 108 -9.87 -5.53 -2.82
N LEU A 109 -9.13 -5.41 -1.71
CA LEU A 109 -7.71 -5.06 -1.75
C LEU A 109 -6.89 -6.14 -2.45
N GLY A 110 -7.17 -7.42 -2.15
CA GLY A 110 -6.51 -8.54 -2.79
C GLY A 110 -6.72 -8.57 -4.31
N LEU A 111 -7.95 -8.28 -4.77
CA LEU A 111 -8.27 -8.22 -6.18
C LEU A 111 -7.55 -7.04 -6.88
N LEU A 112 -7.51 -5.87 -6.25
CA LEU A 112 -6.78 -4.71 -6.79
C LEU A 112 -5.29 -5.00 -6.92
N LEU A 113 -4.65 -5.53 -5.87
CA LEU A 113 -3.23 -5.88 -5.91
C LEU A 113 -2.93 -6.95 -6.97
N PHE A 114 -3.79 -7.96 -7.10
CA PHE A 114 -3.66 -8.97 -8.13
C PHE A 114 -3.84 -8.38 -9.55
N ALA A 115 -4.83 -7.50 -9.74
CA ALA A 115 -5.07 -6.82 -11.00
C ALA A 115 -3.85 -5.96 -11.40
N ASN A 116 -3.24 -5.24 -10.46
CA ASN A 116 -2.04 -4.45 -10.71
C ASN A 116 -0.84 -5.31 -11.13
N LEU A 117 -0.67 -6.49 -10.51
CA LEU A 117 0.37 -7.46 -10.89
C LEU A 117 0.12 -8.01 -12.30
N ALA A 118 -1.12 -8.40 -12.60
CA ALA A 118 -1.51 -8.93 -13.90
C ALA A 118 -1.39 -7.88 -15.01
N ALA A 119 -1.79 -6.64 -14.74
CA ALA A 119 -1.69 -5.53 -15.68
C ALA A 119 -0.22 -5.28 -16.07
N TYR A 120 0.69 -5.19 -15.09
CA TYR A 120 2.10 -5.00 -15.39
C TYR A 120 2.70 -6.17 -16.19
N ALA A 121 2.36 -7.41 -15.82
CA ALA A 121 2.79 -8.59 -16.59
C ALA A 121 2.28 -8.54 -18.04
N TYR A 122 1.04 -8.08 -18.27
CA TYR A 122 0.49 -7.86 -19.60
C TYR A 122 1.26 -6.78 -20.37
N TYR A 123 1.55 -5.63 -19.76
CA TYR A 123 2.29 -4.55 -20.41
C TYR A 123 3.69 -5.00 -20.84
N LEU A 124 4.39 -5.75 -19.99
CA LEU A 124 5.69 -6.36 -20.36
C LEU A 124 5.56 -7.38 -21.49
N ALA A 125 4.58 -8.28 -21.42
CA ALA A 125 4.38 -9.32 -22.43
C ALA A 125 3.95 -8.74 -23.79
N ALA A 126 3.20 -7.64 -23.79
CA ALA A 126 2.75 -6.92 -24.98
C ALA A 126 3.83 -5.97 -25.54
N GLY A 127 4.97 -5.81 -24.87
CA GLY A 127 6.02 -4.87 -25.26
C GLY A 127 5.63 -3.40 -25.15
N LEU A 128 4.59 -3.09 -24.37
CA LEU A 128 4.12 -1.73 -24.10
C LEU A 128 5.00 -1.00 -23.07
N GLU A 129 5.72 -1.77 -22.25
CA GLU A 129 6.60 -1.28 -21.21
C GLU A 129 7.86 -2.16 -21.12
N THR A 130 8.98 -1.57 -20.70
CA THR A 130 10.21 -2.31 -20.40
C THR A 130 10.37 -2.48 -18.91
N ALA A 131 10.86 -3.63 -18.46
CA ALA A 131 11.08 -3.86 -17.03
C ALA A 131 12.17 -2.94 -16.48
N ASP A 132 11.79 -2.06 -15.55
CA ASP A 132 12.70 -1.18 -14.82
C ASP A 132 12.65 -1.45 -13.29
N ALA A 133 13.55 -0.80 -12.55
CA ALA A 133 13.69 -1.00 -11.11
C ALA A 133 12.47 -0.50 -10.31
N VAL A 134 11.81 0.58 -10.75
CA VAL A 134 10.62 1.13 -10.09
C VAL A 134 9.42 0.23 -10.34
N GLY A 135 9.20 -0.20 -11.58
CA GLY A 135 8.15 -1.14 -11.95
C GLY A 135 8.29 -2.46 -11.16
N LEU A 136 9.45 -3.10 -11.24
CA LEU A 136 9.72 -4.35 -10.50
C LEU A 136 9.63 -4.17 -8.98
N GLY A 137 10.17 -3.06 -8.44
CA GLY A 137 10.11 -2.75 -7.01
C GLY A 137 8.67 -2.57 -6.51
N THR A 138 7.84 -1.88 -7.29
CA THR A 138 6.41 -1.69 -6.98
C THR A 138 5.69 -3.03 -6.98
N LYS A 139 5.91 -3.88 -7.98
CA LYS A 139 5.30 -5.22 -8.01
C LYS A 139 5.75 -6.10 -6.85
N ALA A 140 6.99 -6.00 -6.40
CA ALA A 140 7.46 -6.71 -5.21
C ALA A 140 6.71 -6.25 -3.94
N ILE A 141 6.48 -4.94 -3.79
CA ILE A 141 5.67 -4.36 -2.69
C ILE A 141 4.23 -4.89 -2.75
N GLU A 142 3.61 -4.89 -3.93
CA GLU A 142 2.23 -5.36 -4.13
C GLU A 142 2.10 -6.86 -3.84
N ALA A 143 3.05 -7.67 -4.31
CA ALA A 143 3.08 -9.10 -4.01
C ALA A 143 3.25 -9.36 -2.51
N ALA A 144 4.13 -8.63 -1.83
CA ALA A 144 4.31 -8.73 -0.38
C ALA A 144 3.03 -8.34 0.39
N ALA A 145 2.34 -7.27 -0.05
CA ALA A 145 1.05 -6.88 0.51
C ALA A 145 0.00 -7.99 0.34
N LEU A 146 -0.09 -8.57 -0.87
CA LEU A 146 -1.02 -9.65 -1.19
C LEU A 146 -0.76 -10.90 -0.34
N LEU A 147 0.51 -11.29 -0.17
CA LEU A 147 0.90 -12.37 0.73
C LEU A 147 0.50 -12.07 2.18
N GLY A 148 0.72 -10.84 2.66
CA GLY A 148 0.29 -10.40 3.99
C GLY A 148 -1.23 -10.52 4.23
N LEU A 149 -2.05 -10.36 3.18
CA LEU A 149 -3.51 -10.57 3.26
C LEU A 149 -3.91 -12.04 3.29
N MET A 150 -3.16 -12.89 2.59
CA MET A 150 -3.40 -14.33 2.44
C MET A 150 -3.00 -15.12 3.70
N ILE A 151 -1.90 -14.74 4.37
CA ILE A 151 -1.41 -15.44 5.56
C ILE A 151 -2.45 -15.33 6.70
N PRO A 152 -2.93 -16.43 7.30
CA PRO A 152 -3.85 -16.37 8.44
C PRO A 152 -3.22 -15.66 9.66
N GLU A 153 -3.95 -14.79 10.36
CA GLU A 153 -3.42 -14.07 11.55
C GLU A 153 -2.92 -15.00 12.65
N ARG A 154 -3.56 -16.17 12.81
CA ARG A 154 -3.12 -17.19 13.78
C ARG A 154 -1.66 -17.65 13.57
N TRP A 155 -1.09 -17.48 12.38
CA TRP A 155 0.27 -17.90 12.06
C TRP A 155 1.31 -16.80 12.26
N SER A 156 0.89 -15.53 12.40
CA SER A 156 1.83 -14.42 12.61
C SER A 156 2.48 -14.42 14.00
N LEU A 157 1.83 -15.05 15.00
CA LEU A 157 2.40 -15.18 16.34
C LEU A 157 3.46 -16.27 16.40
N VAL A 158 3.25 -17.41 15.73
CA VAL A 158 4.18 -18.56 15.73
C VAL A 158 5.51 -18.22 15.04
N ALA A 159 5.46 -17.45 13.95
CA ALA A 159 6.66 -17.01 13.23
C ALA A 159 7.53 -16.03 14.03
N LEU A 160 6.95 -15.27 14.97
CA LEU A 160 7.65 -14.29 15.81
C LEU A 160 8.00 -14.83 17.21
N SER A 161 7.32 -15.88 17.68
CA SER A 161 7.58 -16.51 18.99
C SER A 161 8.63 -17.63 18.94
N GLY A 162 9.08 -18.03 17.74
CA GLY A 162 10.04 -19.14 17.54
C GLY A 162 11.47 -18.89 18.05
N THR A 163 11.79 -17.69 18.55
CA THR A 163 13.14 -17.32 19.02
C THR A 163 13.26 -17.14 20.53
N ARG A 164 12.20 -17.34 21.32
CA ARG A 164 12.22 -17.12 22.78
C ARG A 164 12.10 -18.43 23.58
N ARG A 165 12.95 -19.42 23.30
CA ARG A 165 12.99 -20.66 24.10
C ARG A 165 14.38 -21.25 24.39
N GLU A 166 15.46 -20.49 24.36
CA GLU A 166 16.76 -21.01 24.83
C GLU A 166 17.62 -19.93 25.52
N VAL A 167 17.16 -19.41 26.66
CA VAL A 167 18.04 -18.82 27.68
C VAL A 167 17.36 -19.04 29.03
N ASN A 168 17.57 -20.22 29.62
CA ASN A 168 17.48 -20.53 31.05
C ASN A 168 17.46 -22.06 31.22
N SER A 169 18.63 -22.66 31.05
CA SER A 169 18.97 -24.01 31.52
C SER A 169 20.36 -23.96 32.11
#